data_AF-A0A6C0LGG3-F1
#
_entry.id   AF-A0A6C0LGG3-F1
#
_cell.length_a   1.000
_cell.length_b   1.000
_cell.length_c   1.000
_cell.angle_alpha   90.00
_cell.angle_beta   90.00
_cell.angle_gamma   90.00
#
_symmetry.space_group_name_H-M   'P 1'
#
loop_
_entity.id
_entity.type
_entity.pdbx_description
1 polymer ?
#
loop_
_entity_poly.entity_id
_entity_poly.type
_entity_poly.pdbx_seq_one_letter_code
_entity_poly.pdbx_strand_id
1 'polypeptide(L)'
;MLFVTLDPSQGAELDKLAEFNKILLRYHSPLCTHCVKMGPDWDKVKKDKRLASSDITIVDANVGIVDGTKHPSAKDVSKKGVPTIYLIEGNNMKEYNGDRNQEDIVSFVLENSKQSGGKKKKKKIIRRKTQAKRRNVKAKKPTIKTKKSKRRQTIKRKKTIKRKKTIKRKSK
;
A
#
# COMPACT_ATOMS: atom_id res chain seq x y z
N MET A 1 1.48 24.95 -20.27
CA MET A 1 1.86 23.80 -19.42
C MET A 1 3.36 23.63 -19.50
N LEU A 2 4.04 23.73 -18.37
CA LEU A 2 5.50 23.68 -18.30
C LEU A 2 5.90 22.46 -17.45
N PHE A 3 6.91 21.73 -17.90
CA PHE A 3 7.44 20.56 -17.21
C PHE A 3 8.87 20.84 -16.75
N VAL A 4 9.15 20.66 -15.47
CA VAL A 4 10.48 20.86 -14.88
C VAL A 4 10.90 19.59 -14.16
N THR A 5 12.11 19.13 -14.45
CA THR A 5 12.81 18.14 -13.62
C THR A 5 13.76 18.88 -12.70
N LEU A 6 13.70 18.61 -11.40
CA LEU A 6 14.58 19.22 -10.41
C LEU A 6 15.54 18.19 -9.82
N ASP A 7 16.82 18.50 -9.95
CA ASP A 7 17.91 17.76 -9.33
C ASP A 7 18.06 18.13 -7.85
N PRO A 8 18.75 17.30 -7.04
CA PRO A 8 18.93 17.54 -5.60
C PRO A 8 19.50 18.92 -5.24
N SER A 9 20.27 19.53 -6.14
CA SER A 9 20.87 20.85 -5.94
C SER A 9 19.90 22.02 -6.12
N GLN A 10 18.70 21.81 -6.67
CA GLN A 10 17.77 22.86 -7.09
C GLN A 10 16.64 23.14 -6.08
N GLY A 11 16.82 22.85 -4.80
CA GLY A 11 15.75 23.04 -3.79
C GLY A 11 15.21 24.46 -3.70
N ALA A 12 16.06 25.48 -3.86
CA ALA A 12 15.63 26.87 -3.89
C ALA A 12 14.77 27.23 -5.12
N GLU A 13 14.89 26.50 -6.22
CA GLU A 13 14.08 26.70 -7.42
C GLU A 13 12.65 26.20 -7.19
N LEU A 14 12.50 25.06 -6.49
CA LEU A 14 11.20 24.52 -6.11
C LEU A 14 10.42 25.52 -5.26
N ASP A 15 11.07 26.13 -4.27
CA ASP A 15 10.45 27.11 -3.37
C ASP A 15 9.92 28.32 -4.16
N LYS A 16 10.71 28.85 -5.11
CA LYS A 16 10.28 29.96 -5.98
C LYS A 16 9.09 29.55 -6.85
N LEU A 17 9.14 28.37 -7.47
CA LEU A 17 8.06 27.88 -8.33
C LEU A 17 6.74 27.72 -7.56
N ALA A 18 6.81 27.27 -6.31
CA ALA A 18 5.66 27.10 -5.43
C ALA A 18 4.99 28.42 -5.05
N GLU A 19 5.76 29.52 -4.95
CA GLU A 19 5.25 30.85 -4.61
C GLU A 19 4.52 31.51 -5.79
N PHE A 20 5.08 31.43 -7.00
CA PHE A 20 4.56 32.16 -8.17
C PHE A 20 3.49 31.38 -8.94
N ASN A 21 3.54 30.06 -8.97
CA ASN A 21 2.72 29.23 -9.86
C ASN A 21 2.01 28.11 -9.11
N LYS A 22 0.94 27.60 -9.73
CA LYS A 22 0.34 26.32 -9.31
C LYS A 22 1.22 25.19 -9.81
N ILE A 23 1.77 24.42 -8.88
CA ILE A 23 2.68 23.33 -9.20
C ILE A 23 2.09 21.98 -8.79
N LEU A 24 2.16 21.01 -9.71
CA LEU A 24 1.94 19.60 -9.41
C LEU A 24 3.31 18.96 -9.21
N LEU A 25 3.68 18.76 -7.95
CA LEU A 25 4.97 18.26 -7.53
C LEU A 25 4.92 16.75 -7.30
N ARG A 26 5.78 15.98 -7.95
CA ARG A 26 6.05 14.58 -7.62
C ARG A 26 7.45 14.45 -7.05
N TYR A 27 7.55 13.82 -5.88
CA TYR A 27 8.83 13.36 -5.36
C TYR A 27 9.10 11.92 -5.83
N HIS A 28 10.25 11.70 -6.46
CA HIS A 28 10.67 10.39 -6.92
C HIS A 28 12.13 10.08 -6.52
N SER A 29 12.53 8.83 -6.64
CA SER A 29 13.93 8.41 -6.47
C SER A 29 14.32 7.46 -7.60
N PRO A 30 15.54 7.58 -8.17
CA PRO A 30 16.00 6.71 -9.26
C PRO A 30 16.14 5.24 -8.83
N LEU A 31 16.37 4.97 -7.54
CA LEU A 31 16.54 3.61 -7.01
C LEU A 31 15.21 2.96 -6.61
N CYS A 32 14.11 3.70 -6.62
CA CYS A 32 12.83 3.20 -6.14
C CYS A 32 12.05 2.48 -7.24
N THR A 33 11.90 1.16 -7.11
CA THR A 33 11.13 0.33 -8.05
C THR A 33 9.66 0.78 -8.17
N HIS A 34 9.05 1.28 -7.10
CA HIS A 34 7.70 1.84 -7.12
C HIS A 34 7.59 3.13 -7.93
N CYS A 35 8.64 3.97 -7.93
CA CYS A 35 8.70 5.19 -8.74
C CYS A 35 8.83 4.83 -10.23
N VAL A 36 9.68 3.86 -10.57
CA VAL A 36 9.88 3.40 -11.96
C VAL A 36 8.58 2.85 -12.54
N LYS A 37 7.83 2.05 -11.77
CA LYS A 37 6.52 1.53 -12.19
C LYS A 37 5.49 2.63 -12.48
N MET A 38 5.56 3.75 -11.76
CA MET A 38 4.67 4.91 -11.95
C MET A 38 5.14 5.83 -13.09
N GLY A 39 6.40 5.70 -13.53
CA GLY A 39 6.99 6.45 -14.66
C GLY A 39 6.08 6.58 -15.89
N PRO A 40 5.60 5.47 -16.49
CA PRO A 40 4.78 5.55 -17.70
C PRO A 40 3.47 6.30 -17.50
N ASP A 41 2.82 6.16 -16.34
CA ASP A 41 1.57 6.89 -16.06
C ASP A 41 1.83 8.37 -15.82
N TRP A 42 2.95 8.71 -15.18
CA TRP A 42 3.37 10.11 -15.01
C TRP A 42 3.67 10.79 -16.35
N ASP A 43 4.30 10.09 -17.29
CA ASP A 43 4.57 10.65 -18.62
C ASP A 43 3.28 10.88 -19.42
N LYS A 44 2.24 10.06 -19.21
CA LYS A 44 0.91 10.33 -19.76
C LYS A 44 0.29 11.58 -19.13
N VAL A 45 0.43 11.77 -17.82
CA VAL A 45 -0.04 13.00 -17.13
C VAL A 45 0.64 14.24 -17.72
N LYS A 46 1.95 14.20 -18.00
CA LYS A 46 2.67 15.31 -18.64
C LYS A 46 2.13 15.67 -20.03
N LYS A 47 1.63 14.68 -20.77
CA LYS A 47 1.10 14.84 -22.14
C LYS A 47 -0.41 15.09 -22.17
N ASP A 48 -1.09 15.12 -21.02
CA ASP A 48 -2.53 15.23 -20.96
C ASP A 48 -2.98 16.66 -21.28
N LYS A 49 -3.70 16.83 -22.40
CA LYS A 49 -4.20 18.13 -22.86
C LYS A 49 -5.16 18.80 -21.88
N ARG A 50 -5.83 18.03 -21.00
CA ARG A 50 -6.76 18.60 -20.01
C ARG A 50 -6.04 19.50 -19.01
N LEU A 51 -4.77 19.23 -18.73
CA LEU A 51 -3.95 20.05 -17.84
C LEU A 51 -3.40 21.30 -18.54
N ALA A 52 -3.35 21.29 -19.87
CA ALA A 52 -2.90 22.45 -20.64
C ALA A 52 -3.75 23.69 -20.41
N SER A 53 -5.06 23.52 -20.19
CA SER A 53 -6.01 24.61 -19.91
C SER A 53 -5.98 25.13 -18.47
N SER A 54 -5.20 24.50 -17.57
CA SER A 54 -5.24 24.81 -16.14
C SER A 54 -4.07 25.67 -15.64
N ASP A 55 -3.14 26.07 -16.51
CA ASP A 55 -1.94 26.86 -16.17
C ASP A 55 -1.12 26.25 -15.01
N ILE A 56 -0.94 24.93 -15.05
CA ILE A 56 -0.20 24.19 -14.03
C ILE A 56 1.19 23.82 -14.56
N THR A 57 2.17 23.96 -13.68
CA THR A 57 3.53 23.50 -13.89
C THR A 57 3.70 22.13 -13.25
N ILE A 58 4.08 21.13 -14.02
CA ILE A 58 4.37 19.80 -13.49
C ILE A 58 5.86 19.76 -13.13
N VAL A 59 6.14 19.43 -11.87
CA VAL A 59 7.50 19.36 -11.34
C VAL A 59 7.79 17.93 -10.92
N ASP A 60 8.91 17.41 -11.41
CA ASP A 60 9.43 16.10 -11.07
C ASP A 60 10.71 16.27 -10.27
N ALA A 61 10.63 16.08 -8.96
CA ALA A 61 11.71 16.37 -8.04
C ALA A 61 12.32 15.09 -7.48
N ASN A 62 13.64 15.00 -7.50
CA ASN A 62 14.35 13.95 -6.81
C ASN A 62 14.18 14.12 -5.29
N VAL A 63 13.97 13.03 -4.54
CA VAL A 63 13.86 13.06 -3.07
C VAL A 63 15.10 13.66 -2.40
N GLY A 64 16.26 13.63 -3.04
CA GLY A 64 17.47 14.29 -2.53
C GLY A 64 17.36 15.82 -2.42
N ILE A 65 16.35 16.43 -3.06
CA ILE A 65 16.12 17.88 -3.00
C ILE A 65 15.63 18.35 -1.62
N VAL A 66 15.19 17.41 -0.77
CA VAL A 66 14.56 17.72 0.51
C VAL A 66 15.48 18.51 1.44
N ASP A 67 16.79 18.25 1.38
CA ASP A 67 17.78 18.96 2.19
C ASP A 67 17.92 20.44 1.80
N GLY A 68 17.67 20.77 0.52
CA GLY A 68 17.76 22.12 -0.02
C GLY A 68 16.43 22.87 -0.11
N THR A 69 15.31 22.25 0.26
CA THR A 69 13.96 22.80 0.08
C THR A 69 13.40 23.28 1.43
N LYS A 70 12.94 24.54 1.50
CA LYS A 70 12.34 25.09 2.73
C LYS A 70 10.84 24.79 2.85
N HIS A 71 10.17 24.56 1.73
CA HIS A 71 8.74 24.28 1.69
C HIS A 71 8.36 23.04 2.55
N PRO A 72 7.22 23.05 3.26
CA PRO A 72 6.79 21.97 4.17
C PRO A 72 6.64 20.60 3.48
N SER A 73 6.42 20.58 2.16
CA SER A 73 6.33 19.34 1.37
C SER A 73 7.58 18.47 1.48
N ALA A 74 8.75 19.08 1.64
CA ALA A 74 10.01 18.38 1.81
C ALA A 74 10.06 17.58 3.13
N LYS A 75 9.61 18.18 4.22
CA LYS A 75 9.55 17.51 5.54
C LYS A 75 8.51 16.40 5.57
N ASP A 76 7.40 16.58 4.86
CA ASP A 76 6.33 15.60 4.78
C ASP A 76 6.72 14.38 3.94
N VAL A 77 7.39 14.58 2.81
CA VAL A 77 7.87 13.45 1.99
C VAL A 77 8.92 12.63 2.72
N SER A 78 9.80 13.24 3.51
CA SER A 78 10.75 12.49 4.35
C SER A 78 10.08 11.55 5.34
N LYS A 79 8.87 11.87 5.81
CA LYS A 79 8.11 11.01 6.73
C LYS A 79 7.34 9.90 6.01
N LYS A 80 6.85 10.17 4.79
CA LYS A 80 5.95 9.27 4.04
C LYS A 80 6.68 8.37 3.04
N GLY A 81 7.82 8.83 2.54
CA GLY A 81 8.59 8.19 1.48
C GLY A 81 8.11 8.56 0.07
N VAL A 82 8.59 7.81 -0.91
CA VAL A 82 8.33 8.01 -2.35
C VAL A 82 7.67 6.79 -2.98
N PRO A 83 6.88 6.94 -4.06
CA PRO A 83 6.48 8.19 -4.72
C PRO A 83 5.31 8.86 -3.99
N THR A 84 5.41 10.17 -3.82
CA THR A 84 4.37 11.02 -3.22
C THR A 84 4.14 12.25 -4.10
N ILE A 85 2.87 12.64 -4.27
CA ILE A 85 2.45 13.75 -5.15
C ILE A 85 1.76 14.82 -4.30
N TYR A 86 2.10 16.07 -4.57
CA TYR A 86 1.52 17.25 -3.96
C TYR A 86 1.04 18.22 -5.02
N LEU A 87 -0.07 18.89 -4.74
CA LEU A 87 -0.50 20.07 -5.47
C LEU A 87 -0.28 21.28 -4.57
N ILE A 88 0.54 22.22 -5.03
CA ILE A 88 0.89 23.43 -4.30
C ILE A 88 0.40 24.64 -5.09
N GLU A 89 -0.25 25.56 -4.40
CA GLU A 89 -0.80 26.80 -4.95
C GLU A 89 -0.56 27.91 -3.91
N GLY A 90 0.56 28.62 -4.06
CA GLY A 90 1.04 29.58 -3.06
C GLY A 90 1.18 28.90 -1.70
N ASN A 91 0.47 29.41 -0.69
CA ASN A 91 0.48 28.85 0.66
C ASN A 91 -0.35 27.56 0.84
N ASN A 92 -1.15 27.17 -0.14
CA ASN A 92 -1.97 25.97 -0.04
C ASN A 92 -1.20 24.75 -0.55
N MET A 93 -1.02 23.76 0.31
CA MET A 93 -0.45 22.47 -0.05
C MET A 93 -1.50 21.37 0.16
N LYS A 94 -1.79 20.61 -0.89
CA LYS A 94 -2.70 19.47 -0.84
C LYS A 94 -1.96 18.20 -1.25
N GLU A 95 -1.98 17.22 -0.36
CA GLU A 95 -1.48 15.89 -0.66
C GLU A 95 -2.46 15.09 -1.49
N TYR A 96 -1.91 14.36 -2.46
CA TYR A 96 -2.65 13.35 -3.20
C TYR A 96 -2.47 11.96 -2.57
N ASN A 97 -3.59 11.34 -2.20
CA ASN A 97 -3.67 10.01 -1.59
C ASN A 97 -4.47 9.01 -2.46
N GLY A 98 -4.65 9.32 -3.75
CA GLY A 98 -5.40 8.50 -4.68
C GLY A 98 -4.57 7.40 -5.34
N ASP A 99 -5.15 6.78 -6.36
CA ASP A 99 -4.48 5.73 -7.13
C ASP A 99 -3.41 6.33 -8.05
N ARG A 100 -2.27 5.65 -8.23
CA ARG A 100 -1.14 6.19 -9.03
C ARG A 100 -1.37 6.16 -10.56
N ASN A 101 -2.63 6.21 -10.98
CA ASN A 101 -3.06 6.16 -12.37
C ASN A 101 -3.17 7.58 -12.95
N GLN A 102 -2.94 7.71 -14.25
CA GLN A 102 -3.08 8.99 -14.97
C GLN A 102 -4.42 9.67 -14.70
N GLU A 103 -5.53 8.93 -14.84
CA GLU A 103 -6.88 9.50 -14.78
C GLU A 103 -7.20 10.11 -13.43
N ASP A 104 -6.80 9.46 -12.34
CA ASP A 104 -7.09 9.91 -10.98
C ASP A 104 -6.23 11.13 -10.61
N ILE A 105 -4.96 11.16 -11.06
CA ILE A 105 -4.08 12.33 -10.89
C ILE A 105 -4.64 13.53 -11.64
N VAL A 106 -5.02 13.37 -12.91
CA VAL A 106 -5.57 14.48 -13.72
C VAL A 106 -6.90 14.96 -13.14
N SER A 107 -7.77 14.05 -12.71
CA SER A 107 -9.03 14.40 -12.06
C SER A 107 -8.79 15.18 -10.77
N PHE A 108 -7.85 14.74 -9.93
CA PHE A 108 -7.47 15.44 -8.72
C PHE A 108 -7.02 16.88 -9.00
N VAL A 109 -6.21 17.08 -10.02
CA VAL A 109 -5.73 18.40 -10.40
C VAL A 109 -6.87 19.29 -10.89
N LEU A 110 -7.72 18.79 -11.79
CA LEU A 110 -8.86 19.52 -12.33
C LEU A 110 -9.87 19.90 -11.24
N GLU A 111 -10.14 19.01 -10.29
CA GLU A 111 -11.03 19.28 -9.16
C GLU A 111 -10.48 20.41 -8.28
N ASN A 112 -9.18 20.39 -8.01
CA ASN A 112 -8.55 21.41 -7.17
C ASN A 112 -8.33 22.74 -7.90
N SER A 113 -8.15 22.73 -9.22
CA SER A 113 -8.09 23.95 -10.03
C SER A 113 -9.42 24.71 -10.04
N LYS A 114 -10.55 24.02 -9.85
CA LYS A 114 -11.90 24.61 -9.78
C LYS A 114 -12.31 24.99 -8.35
N GLN A 115 -11.66 24.42 -7.33
CA GLN A 115 -12.02 24.57 -5.92
C GLN A 115 -10.96 25.37 -5.15
N SER A 116 -10.91 26.67 -5.39
CA SER A 116 -10.40 27.66 -4.42
C SER A 116 -11.38 27.90 -3.24
N GLY A 117 -12.41 27.06 -3.07
CA GLY A 117 -13.27 27.05 -1.88
C GLY A 117 -14.18 25.82 -1.84
N GLY A 118 -13.85 24.82 -1.01
CA GLY A 118 -14.78 23.71 -0.77
C GLY A 118 -14.11 22.42 -0.29
N LYS A 119 -14.30 22.10 0.99
CA LYS A 119 -13.85 20.86 1.65
C LYS A 119 -14.28 19.61 0.86
N LYS A 120 -13.32 18.77 0.41
CA LYS A 120 -13.64 17.44 -0.15
C LYS A 120 -14.11 16.50 0.96
N LYS A 121 -15.34 15.98 0.82
CA LYS A 121 -15.89 14.89 1.65
C LYS A 121 -15.05 13.62 1.43
N LYS A 122 -14.43 13.10 2.48
CA LYS A 122 -13.80 11.77 2.46
C LYS A 122 -14.84 10.73 2.02
N LYS A 123 -14.60 10.04 0.90
CA LYS A 123 -15.36 8.84 0.51
C LYS A 123 -15.13 7.79 1.61
N LYS A 124 -16.11 7.61 2.49
CA LYS A 124 -16.13 6.55 3.51
C LYS A 124 -16.17 5.21 2.76
N ILE A 125 -15.08 4.45 2.80
CA ILE A 125 -15.12 3.03 2.42
C ILE A 125 -16.06 2.34 3.39
N ILE A 126 -17.27 2.01 2.92
CA ILE A 126 -18.24 1.22 3.68
C ILE A 126 -17.68 -0.20 3.78
N ARG A 127 -17.01 -0.52 4.89
CA ARG A 127 -16.77 -1.91 5.29
C ARG A 127 -18.14 -2.56 5.54
N ARG A 128 -18.68 -3.28 4.54
CA ARG A 128 -19.80 -4.20 4.74
C ARG A 128 -19.38 -5.23 5.79
N LYS A 129 -19.87 -5.07 7.03
CA LYS A 129 -19.89 -6.14 8.03
C LYS A 129 -20.82 -7.24 7.51
N THR A 130 -20.28 -8.34 7.01
CA THR A 130 -21.05 -9.59 6.88
C THR A 130 -21.24 -10.17 8.28
N GLN A 131 -22.38 -9.85 8.89
CA GLN A 131 -22.78 -10.34 10.21
C GLN A 131 -23.54 -11.68 10.03
N ALA A 132 -22.87 -12.76 10.44
CA ALA A 132 -23.38 -13.98 11.06
C ALA A 132 -24.66 -14.69 10.54
N LYS A 133 -24.53 -16.00 10.29
CA LYS A 133 -25.58 -16.96 10.67
C LYS A 133 -24.97 -18.15 11.41
N ARG A 134 -24.73 -17.97 12.71
CA ARG A 134 -24.53 -19.08 13.67
C ARG A 134 -25.87 -19.81 13.78
N ARG A 135 -25.95 -21.06 13.28
CA ARG A 135 -27.09 -21.95 13.58
C ARG A 135 -26.98 -22.39 15.04
N ASN A 136 -28.02 -22.06 15.79
CA ASN A 136 -28.25 -22.39 17.18
C ASN A 136 -28.84 -23.81 17.24
N VAL A 137 -28.13 -24.80 17.78
CA VAL A 137 -28.72 -26.10 18.14
C VAL A 137 -28.57 -26.27 19.65
N LYS A 138 -29.74 -26.24 20.29
CA LYS A 138 -29.97 -26.27 21.74
C LYS A 138 -29.65 -27.68 22.29
N ALA A 139 -29.00 -27.70 23.44
CA ALA A 139 -28.53 -28.88 24.17
C ALA A 139 -29.64 -29.88 24.57
N LYS A 140 -29.25 -31.17 24.65
CA LYS A 140 -29.69 -32.10 25.71
C LYS A 140 -28.47 -32.89 26.21
N LYS A 141 -28.12 -32.71 27.49
CA LYS A 141 -27.20 -33.59 28.25
C LYS A 141 -27.95 -34.83 28.72
N PRO A 142 -27.26 -35.97 28.90
CA PRO A 142 -27.44 -36.74 30.11
C PRO A 142 -26.12 -36.94 30.87
N THR A 143 -26.32 -37.36 32.11
CA THR A 143 -25.49 -37.21 33.30
C THR A 143 -24.45 -38.32 33.52
N ILE A 144 -23.33 -37.89 34.09
CA ILE A 144 -22.26 -38.59 34.82
C ILE A 144 -22.72 -39.86 35.57
N LYS A 145 -21.96 -40.98 35.50
CA LYS A 145 -21.52 -41.77 36.68
C LYS A 145 -20.18 -42.49 36.43
N THR A 146 -19.25 -42.22 37.33
CA THR A 146 -17.98 -42.90 37.59
C THR A 146 -18.18 -44.33 38.07
N LYS A 147 -17.19 -45.23 37.86
CA LYS A 147 -16.81 -46.27 38.84
C LYS A 147 -15.48 -46.94 38.47
N LYS A 148 -14.45 -46.62 39.27
CA LYS A 148 -13.25 -47.42 39.47
C LYS A 148 -13.63 -48.65 40.30
N SER A 149 -13.03 -49.82 40.00
CA SER A 149 -12.44 -50.78 40.96
C SER A 149 -12.80 -52.27 40.75
N LYS A 150 -11.76 -53.09 40.97
CA LYS A 150 -11.67 -54.54 41.23
C LYS A 150 -11.62 -55.46 39.99
N ARG A 151 -10.82 -56.53 39.90
CA ARG A 151 -9.67 -57.09 40.65
C ARG A 151 -9.31 -58.40 39.91
N ARG A 152 -8.05 -58.56 39.49
CA ARG A 152 -7.18 -59.78 39.55
C ARG A 152 -7.72 -61.15 39.10
N GLN A 153 -7.07 -61.75 38.09
CA GLN A 153 -6.35 -63.07 38.11
C GLN A 153 -5.97 -63.46 36.66
N THR A 154 -4.71 -63.32 36.27
CA THR A 154 -3.75 -64.44 36.04
C THR A 154 -4.33 -65.68 35.34
N ILE A 155 -3.81 -66.04 34.17
CA ILE A 155 -3.23 -67.37 33.85
C ILE A 155 -2.53 -67.33 32.47
N LYS A 156 -1.34 -67.93 32.48
CA LYS A 156 -0.36 -68.23 31.43
C LYS A 156 -0.94 -68.76 30.09
N ARG A 157 -0.31 -68.39 28.96
CA ARG A 157 0.27 -69.30 27.92
C ARG A 157 0.79 -68.49 26.72
N LYS A 158 2.11 -68.31 26.63
CA LYS A 158 3.00 -68.99 25.65
C LYS A 158 2.46 -69.03 24.22
N LYS A 159 3.09 -68.28 23.31
CA LYS A 159 3.92 -68.84 22.23
C LYS A 159 4.57 -67.74 21.39
N THR A 160 5.85 -67.53 21.67
CA THR A 160 6.87 -67.22 20.68
C THR A 160 6.76 -68.20 19.50
N ILE A 161 6.58 -67.71 18.28
CA ILE A 161 7.06 -68.38 17.07
C ILE A 161 7.75 -67.32 16.20
N LYS A 162 9.08 -67.28 16.34
CA LYS A 162 9.98 -66.79 15.30
C LYS A 162 9.69 -67.54 14.01
N ARG A 163 9.49 -66.84 12.90
CA ARG A 163 9.89 -67.32 11.57
C ARG A 163 10.51 -66.17 10.78
N LYS A 164 11.83 -66.04 10.94
CA LYS A 164 12.75 -65.46 9.95
C LYS A 164 12.72 -66.33 8.68
N LYS A 165 12.76 -65.69 7.52
CA LYS A 165 13.47 -66.09 6.29
C LYS A 165 13.32 -64.93 5.29
N THR A 166 14.14 -63.88 5.39
CA THR A 166 15.35 -63.66 4.57
C THR A 166 15.32 -64.33 3.18
N ILE A 167 15.16 -63.49 2.15
CA ILE A 167 15.27 -63.80 0.72
C ILE A 167 16.47 -63.05 0.16
N LYS A 168 17.44 -63.79 -0.38
CA LYS A 168 18.35 -63.53 -1.53
C LYS A 168 19.58 -64.42 -1.31
N ARG A 169 19.77 -65.57 -2.00
CA ARG A 169 20.09 -65.79 -3.44
C ARG A 169 21.19 -64.81 -3.90
N LYS A 170 22.30 -65.18 -4.52
CA LYS A 170 22.83 -66.42 -5.15
C LYS A 170 24.33 -66.12 -5.41
N SER A 171 25.25 -67.06 -5.19
CA SER A 171 25.98 -67.77 -6.26
C SER A 171 26.76 -66.87 -7.24
N LYS A 172 28.09 -66.88 -7.18
CA LYS A 172 28.96 -67.65 -8.10
C LYS A 172 30.37 -67.70 -7.53
#